data_AF-A0A963Q7N5-F1
#
_entry.id   AF-A0A963Q7N5-F1
#
_cell.length_a   1.000
_cell.length_b   1.000
_cell.length_c   1.000
_cell.angle_alpha   90.00
_cell.angle_beta   90.00
_cell.angle_gamma   90.00
#
_symmetry.space_group_name_H-M   'P 1'
#
loop_
_entity.id
_entity.type
_entity.pdbx_description
1 polymer ?
#
loop_
_entity_poly.entity_id
_entity_poly.type
_entity_poly.pdbx_seq_one_letter_code
_entity_poly.pdbx_strand_id
1 'polypeptide(L)' 'AIARLVEGVNDGEVFQTLLGVTGSGKTFTMANVIARLGRPAIVFAPNKTLAAQLYSEFREFFPR' A
#
# COMPACT_ATOMS: atom_id res chain seq x y z
N ALA A 1 6.22 -9.58 -4.44
CA ALA A 1 4.94 -8.84 -4.42
C ALA A 1 5.09 -7.42 -4.97
N ILE A 2 5.94 -6.57 -4.38
CA ILE A 2 6.11 -5.15 -4.76
C ILE A 2 6.36 -4.97 -6.26
N ALA A 3 7.36 -5.64 -6.84
CA ALA A 3 7.73 -5.47 -8.25
C ALA A 3 6.54 -5.72 -9.20
N ARG A 4 5.82 -6.84 -8.99
CA ARG A 4 4.64 -7.21 -9.78
C ARG A 4 3.51 -6.18 -9.69
N LEU A 5 3.27 -5.61 -8.51
CA LEU A 5 2.26 -4.57 -8.33
C LEU A 5 2.65 -3.27 -9.04
N VAL A 6 3.93 -2.89 -8.99
CA VAL A 6 4.44 -1.70 -9.69
C VAL A 6 4.36 -1.88 -11.21
N GLU A 7 4.79 -3.03 -11.70
CA GLU A 7 4.70 -3.40 -13.12
C GLU A 7 3.26 -3.35 -13.63
N GLY A 8 2.32 -4.00 -12.94
CA GLY A 8 0.92 -3.94 -13.34
C GLY A 8 0.36 -2.51 -13.41
N VAL A 9 0.73 -1.63 -12.48
CA VAL A 9 0.28 -0.22 -12.55
C VAL A 9 0.87 0.50 -13.76
N ASN A 10 2.13 0.23 -14.11
CA ASN A 10 2.78 0.81 -15.28
C ASN A 10 2.24 0.26 -16.60
N ASP A 11 1.81 -1.00 -16.61
CA ASP A 11 1.18 -1.65 -17.76
C ASP A 11 -0.28 -1.22 -17.97
N GLY A 12 -0.83 -0.40 -17.06
CA GLY A 12 -2.19 0.12 -17.13
C GLY A 12 -3.26 -0.81 -16.54
N GLU A 13 -2.86 -1.85 -15.79
CA GLU A 13 -3.80 -2.72 -15.07
C GLU A 13 -4.58 -1.93 -14.02
N VAL A 14 -5.90 -1.80 -14.25
CA VAL A 14 -6.79 -1.01 -13.40
C VAL A 14 -7.08 -1.71 -12.07
N PHE A 15 -7.15 -3.06 -12.07
CA PHE A 15 -7.51 -3.85 -10.90
C PHE A 15 -6.43 -4.86 -10.57
N GLN A 16 -5.92 -4.81 -9.34
CA GLN A 16 -4.91 -5.73 -8.86
C GLN A 16 -5.20 -6.13 -7.41
N THR A 17 -4.89 -7.38 -7.06
CA THR A 17 -5.15 -7.94 -5.73
C THR A 17 -3.86 -8.42 -5.09
N LEU A 18 -3.52 -7.83 -3.93
CA LEU A 18 -2.45 -8.33 -3.07
C LEU A 18 -3.01 -9.40 -2.12
N LEU A 19 -2.86 -10.67 -2.48
CA LEU A 19 -3.17 -11.79 -1.58
C LEU A 19 -2.05 -11.96 -0.55
N GLY A 20 -2.38 -11.85 0.73
CA GLY A 20 -1.42 -12.03 1.81
C GLY A 20 -2.09 -12.37 3.13
N VAL A 21 -1.48 -13.28 3.90
CA VAL A 21 -1.95 -13.69 5.23
C VAL A 21 -1.77 -12.58 6.27
N THR A 22 -2.41 -12.70 7.43
CA THR A 22 -2.19 -11.76 8.56
C THR A 22 -0.72 -11.82 9.00
N GLY A 23 -0.11 -10.66 9.28
CA GLY A 23 1.29 -10.57 9.68
C GLY A 23 2.31 -10.57 8.52
N SER A 24 1.88 -10.74 7.26
CA SER A 24 2.79 -10.78 6.10
C SER A 24 3.34 -9.42 5.65
N GLY A 25 3.20 -8.35 6.45
CA GLY A 25 3.68 -7.01 6.09
C GLY A 25 2.98 -6.38 4.88
N LYS A 26 1.64 -6.46 4.80
CA LYS A 26 0.86 -5.86 3.70
C LYS A 26 1.03 -4.33 3.63
N THR A 27 1.02 -3.64 4.76
CA THR A 27 1.22 -2.18 4.78
C THR A 27 2.61 -1.80 4.26
N PHE A 28 3.66 -2.49 4.70
CA PHE A 28 5.02 -2.30 4.20
C PHE A 28 5.14 -2.53 2.69
N THR A 29 4.45 -3.56 2.19
CA THR A 29 4.37 -3.83 0.75
C THR A 29 3.72 -2.66 0.01
N MET A 30 2.57 -2.17 0.47
CA MET A 30 1.87 -1.05 -0.15
C MET A 30 2.64 0.27 -0.05
N ALA A 31 3.32 0.53 1.07
CA ALA A 31 4.20 1.69 1.21
C ALA A 31 5.31 1.69 0.14
N ASN A 32 5.97 0.55 -0.08
CA ASN A 32 6.97 0.43 -1.14
C ASN A 32 6.39 0.63 -2.55
N VAL A 33 5.17 0.14 -2.81
CA VAL A 33 4.49 0.36 -4.09
C VAL A 33 4.22 1.85 -4.30
N ILE A 34 3.65 2.53 -3.31
CA ILE A 34 3.35 3.97 -3.36
C ILE A 34 4.65 4.77 -3.58
N ALA A 35 5.70 4.46 -2.83
CA ALA A 35 7.01 5.13 -2.93
C ALA A 35 7.64 4.99 -4.32
N ARG A 36 7.56 3.80 -4.93
CA ARG A 36 8.14 3.53 -6.26
C ARG A 36 7.35 4.15 -7.40
N LEU A 37 6.02 4.24 -7.25
CA LEU A 37 5.16 4.88 -8.25
C LEU A 37 5.26 6.40 -8.21
N GLY A 38 5.59 7.00 -7.06
CA GLY A 38 5.76 8.45 -6.93
C GLY A 38 4.48 9.25 -7.20
N ARG A 39 3.32 8.65 -6.94
CA ARG A 39 1.99 9.24 -7.21
C ARG A 39 1.20 9.39 -5.90
N PRO A 40 0.36 10.42 -5.74
CA PRO A 40 -0.59 10.49 -4.63
C PRO A 40 -1.47 9.25 -4.58
N ALA A 41 -1.69 8.72 -3.37
CA ALA A 41 -2.47 7.51 -3.14
C ALA A 41 -3.57 7.76 -2.09
N ILE A 42 -4.71 7.09 -2.26
CA ILE A 42 -5.80 7.07 -1.27
C ILE A 42 -5.89 5.65 -0.72
N VAL A 43 -5.86 5.51 0.60
CA VAL A 43 -6.00 4.23 1.28
C VAL A 43 -7.34 4.21 2.02
N PHE A 44 -8.26 3.35 1.59
CA PHE A 44 -9.52 3.12 2.27
C PHE A 44 -9.38 2.00 3.30
N ALA A 45 -9.92 2.22 4.49
CA ALA A 45 -9.99 1.23 5.56
C ALA A 45 -11.45 0.96 5.93
N PRO A 46 -11.80 -0.27 6.36
CA PRO A 46 -13.20 -0.64 6.61
C PRO A 46 -13.77 -0.04 7.91
N ASN A 47 -12.93 0.53 8.79
CA ASN A 47 -13.36 1.19 10.01
C ASN A 47 -12.32 2.20 10.51
N LYS A 48 -12.75 3.05 11.47
CA LYS A 48 -11.93 4.13 12.05
C LYS A 48 -10.68 3.62 12.77
N THR A 49 -10.75 2.46 13.42
CA THR A 49 -9.62 1.91 14.20
C THR A 49 -8.50 1.48 13.27
N LEU A 50 -8.82 0.74 12.20
CA LEU A 50 -7.84 0.35 11.19
C LEU A 50 -7.33 1.56 10.39
N ALA A 51 -8.18 2.57 10.15
CA ALA A 51 -7.72 3.81 9.53
C ALA A 51 -6.64 4.50 10.39
N ALA A 52 -6.85 4.62 11.70
CA ALA A 52 -5.89 5.21 12.62
C ALA A 52 -4.59 4.39 12.73
N GLN A 53 -4.69 3.07 12.71
CA GLN A 53 -3.52 2.18 12.70
C GLN A 53 -2.70 2.37 11.41
N LEU A 54 -3.33 2.28 10.24
CA LEU A 54 -2.67 2.48 8.95
C LEU A 54 -2.06 3.87 8.86
N TYR A 55 -2.74 4.90 9.36
CA TYR A 55 -2.20 6.26 9.42
C TYR A 55 -0.87 6.31 10.20
N SER A 56 -0.82 5.70 11.38
CA SER A 56 0.40 5.65 12.20
C SER A 56 1.52 4.91 11.47
N GLU A 57 1.23 3.73 10.90
CA GLU A 57 2.21 2.94 10.14
C GLU A 57 2.74 3.72 8.92
N PHE A 58 1.86 4.35 8.13
CA PHE A 58 2.27 5.14 6.97
C PHE A 58 3.06 6.39 7.34
N ARG A 59 2.74 7.03 8.48
CA ARG A 59 3.52 8.17 8.98
C ARG A 59 4.94 7.75 9.38
N GLU A 60 5.12 6.55 9.92
CA GLU A 60 6.45 6.00 10.20
C GLU A 60 7.23 5.65 8.93
N PHE A 61 6.55 5.08 7.91
CA PHE A 61 7.18 4.78 6.61
C PHE A 61 7.51 6.04 5.81
N PHE A 62 6.75 7.12 6.00
CA PHE A 62 6.88 8.40 5.29
C PHE A 62 6.98 9.56 6.30
N PRO A 63 8.13 9.72 6.99
CA PRO A 63 8.29 10.73 8.03
C PRO A 63 8.44 12.18 7.49
N ARG A 64 8.32 12.38 6.17
CA ARG A 64 8.49 13.65 5.47
C ARG A 64 7.24 14.04 4.72
#